data_AF-A0A970X6E3-F1
#
_entry.id   AF-A0A970X6E3-F1
#
_cell.length_a   1.000
_cell.length_b   1.000
_cell.length_c   1.000
_cell.angle_alpha   90.00
_cell.angle_beta   90.00
_cell.angle_gamma   90.00
#
_symmetry.space_group_name_H-M   'P 1'
#
loop_
_entity.id
_entity.type
_entity.pdbx_description
1 polymer ?
#
loop_
_entity_poly.entity_id
_entity_poly.type
_entity_poly.pdbx_seq_one_letter_code
_entity_poly.pdbx_strand_id
1 'polypeptide(L)'
;MADRRASGDDRLDEPVDSLAEARREQARKIDPAYAEGDLVKVGWAPNQPVAELMQGLLLENGIPSMLRRTLGMDVPDFLAAGARDIFVPASGAELARELLAERGAGDG
;
A
#
# COMPACT_ATOMS: atom_id res chain seq x y z
N MET A 1 -23.44 -12.05 52.08
CA MET A 1 -23.16 -13.19 51.17
C MET A 1 -24.27 -13.30 50.14
N ALA A 2 -24.01 -12.88 48.91
CA ALA A 2 -24.55 -13.45 47.67
C ALA A 2 -23.80 -12.78 46.51
N ASP A 3 -22.77 -13.49 46.09
CA ASP A 3 -21.98 -13.32 44.88
C ASP A 3 -22.85 -13.40 43.60
N ARG A 4 -22.28 -12.90 42.49
CA ARG A 4 -22.54 -13.26 41.08
C ARG A 4 -23.17 -12.17 40.21
N ARG A 5 -22.30 -11.39 39.54
CA ARG A 5 -22.09 -11.45 38.07
C ARG A 5 -20.93 -10.53 37.64
N ALA A 6 -19.74 -11.12 37.57
CA ALA A 6 -18.86 -10.94 36.41
C ALA A 6 -19.62 -11.44 35.16
N SER A 7 -19.27 -11.20 33.91
CA SER A 7 -18.10 -10.67 33.21
C SER A 7 -18.60 -10.52 31.77
N GLY A 8 -18.03 -9.62 30.98
CA GLY A 8 -18.26 -9.65 29.53
C GLY A 8 -18.14 -8.32 28.82
N ASP A 9 -17.25 -7.45 29.27
CA ASP A 9 -16.66 -6.45 28.39
C ASP A 9 -15.46 -7.13 27.71
N ASP A 10 -15.76 -8.03 26.77
CA ASP A 10 -14.80 -8.87 26.03
C ASP A 10 -14.78 -8.44 24.56
N ARG A 11 -14.55 -7.14 24.32
CA ARG A 11 -14.23 -6.53 23.02
C ARG A 11 -13.54 -5.22 23.39
N LEU A 12 -12.26 -4.95 23.18
CA LEU A 12 -11.43 -5.16 22.00
C LEU A 12 -9.96 -5.07 22.47
N ASP A 13 -9.28 -6.20 22.63
CA ASP A 13 -7.81 -6.24 22.58
C ASP A 13 -7.42 -6.73 21.18
N GLU A 14 -7.65 -5.88 20.17
CA GLU A 14 -7.01 -6.08 18.87
C GLU A 14 -5.54 -5.63 19.01
N PRO A 15 -4.56 -6.53 18.81
CA PRO A 15 -3.18 -6.22 19.12
C PRO A 15 -2.63 -5.17 18.16
N VAL A 16 -2.36 -3.97 18.69
CA VAL A 16 -1.61 -2.89 18.03
C VAL A 16 -0.19 -3.31 17.60
N ASP A 17 0.28 -4.47 18.06
CA ASP A 17 1.59 -5.05 17.73
C ASP A 17 1.69 -5.51 16.26
N SER A 18 0.61 -6.07 15.70
CA SER A 18 0.60 -6.67 14.36
C SER A 18 0.89 -5.66 13.23
N LEU A 19 0.43 -4.41 13.34
CA LEU A 19 0.71 -3.38 12.33
C LEU A 19 2.17 -2.89 12.41
N ALA A 20 2.73 -2.83 13.63
CA ALA A 20 4.12 -2.46 13.83
C ALA A 20 5.07 -3.54 13.32
N GLU A 21 4.74 -4.82 13.52
CA GLU A 21 5.47 -5.96 12.95
C GLU A 21 5.39 -5.96 11.43
N ALA A 22 4.20 -5.81 10.85
CA ALA A 22 4.03 -5.73 9.40
C ALA A 22 4.86 -4.58 8.78
N ARG A 23 4.97 -3.43 9.44
CA ARG A 23 5.84 -2.32 9.01
C ARG A 23 7.33 -2.68 9.12
N ARG A 24 7.74 -3.40 10.16
CA ARG A 24 9.13 -3.86 10.33
C ARG A 24 9.51 -4.90 9.29
N GLU A 25 8.61 -5.81 8.95
CA GLU A 25 8.79 -6.79 7.88
C GLU A 25 8.93 -6.12 6.51
N GLN A 26 8.10 -5.11 6.24
CA GLN A 26 8.23 -4.29 5.03
C GLN A 26 9.58 -3.57 4.99
N ALA A 27 9.99 -2.95 6.10
CA ALA A 27 11.25 -2.22 6.20
C ALA A 27 12.49 -3.10 5.93
N ARG A 28 12.41 -4.42 6.18
CA ARG A 28 13.50 -5.36 5.86
C ARG A 28 13.64 -5.64 4.37
N LYS A 29 12.55 -5.49 3.60
CA LYS A 29 12.56 -5.73 2.16
C LYS A 29 13.01 -4.50 1.38
N ILE A 30 12.88 -3.30 1.95
CA ILE A 30 13.25 -2.04 1.31
C ILE A 30 14.76 -1.97 1.10
N ASP A 31 15.17 -1.75 -0.15
CA ASP A 31 16.55 -1.43 -0.50
C ASP A 31 16.77 0.08 -0.30
N PRO A 32 17.75 0.50 0.51
CA PRO A 32 18.03 1.92 0.74
C PRO A 32 18.39 2.67 -0.55
N ALA A 33 18.97 2.02 -1.56
CA ALA A 33 19.30 2.66 -2.84
C ALA A 33 18.04 3.10 -3.62
N TYR A 34 16.89 2.47 -3.40
CA TYR A 34 15.62 2.82 -4.03
C TYR A 34 14.69 3.65 -3.12
N ALA A 35 15.16 4.00 -1.91
CA ALA A 35 14.37 4.74 -0.92
C ALA A 35 14.66 6.26 -0.89
N GLU A 36 15.46 6.77 -1.82
CA GLU A 36 15.94 8.15 -1.85
C GLU A 36 15.21 9.03 -2.89
N GLY A 37 15.14 10.32 -2.60
CA GLY A 37 14.59 11.35 -3.50
C GLY A 37 13.10 11.61 -3.34
N ASP A 38 12.58 12.51 -4.19
CA ASP A 38 11.18 12.91 -4.20
C ASP A 38 10.25 11.79 -4.70
N LEU A 39 9.02 11.79 -4.20
CA LEU A 39 7.99 10.87 -4.65
C LEU A 39 7.52 11.23 -6.07
N VAL A 40 7.80 10.36 -7.02
CA VAL A 40 7.42 10.50 -8.43
C VAL A 40 6.34 9.48 -8.80
N LYS A 41 5.33 9.94 -9.55
CA LYS A 41 4.29 9.05 -10.10
C LYS A 41 4.93 8.13 -11.14
N VAL A 42 4.73 6.84 -10.98
CA VAL A 42 5.23 5.80 -11.91
C VAL A 42 4.11 5.04 -12.61
N GLY A 43 2.88 5.15 -12.11
CA GLY A 43 1.72 4.52 -12.74
C GLY A 43 0.43 4.82 -11.98
N TRP A 44 -0.64 4.13 -12.38
CA TRP A 44 -1.91 4.14 -11.68
C TRP A 44 -2.58 2.77 -11.76
N ALA A 45 -3.45 2.47 -10.81
CA ALA A 45 -4.25 1.27 -10.73
C ALA A 45 -5.74 1.63 -10.77
N PRO A 46 -6.58 0.85 -11.47
CA PRO A 46 -8.01 1.14 -11.61
C PRO A 46 -8.81 0.99 -10.32
N ASN A 47 -8.29 0.26 -9.35
CA ASN A 47 -8.90 0.06 -8.05
C ASN A 47 -7.84 -0.24 -6.98
N GLN A 48 -8.27 -0.21 -5.71
CA GLN A 48 -7.39 -0.48 -4.57
C GLN A 48 -6.75 -1.88 -4.57
N PRO A 49 -7.47 -2.99 -4.82
CA PRO A 49 -6.85 -4.32 -4.85
C PRO A 49 -5.70 -4.43 -5.86
N VAL A 50 -5.85 -3.86 -7.05
CA VAL A 50 -4.79 -3.83 -8.06
C VAL A 50 -3.63 -2.94 -7.60
N ALA A 51 -3.91 -1.82 -6.94
CA ALA A 51 -2.90 -0.93 -6.38
C ALA A 51 -2.06 -1.63 -5.28
N GLU A 52 -2.72 -2.39 -4.41
CA GLU A 52 -2.07 -3.17 -3.34
C GLU A 52 -1.21 -4.31 -3.92
N LEU A 53 -1.68 -4.97 -4.98
CA LEU A 53 -0.88 -5.97 -5.71
C LEU A 53 0.40 -5.36 -6.29
N MET A 54 0.28 -4.21 -6.97
CA MET A 54 1.42 -3.49 -7.55
C MET A 54 2.39 -3.01 -6.46
N GLN A 55 1.88 -2.52 -5.34
CA GLN A 55 2.69 -2.15 -4.18
C GLN A 55 3.46 -3.36 -3.62
N GLY A 56 2.82 -4.52 -3.52
CA GLY A 56 3.47 -5.77 -3.12
C GLY A 56 4.63 -6.14 -4.04
N LEU A 57 4.42 -6.09 -5.35
CA LEU A 57 5.44 -6.38 -6.35
C LEU A 57 6.66 -5.46 -6.23
N LEU A 58 6.43 -4.15 -6.07
CA LEU A 58 7.50 -3.17 -5.90
C LEU A 58 8.29 -3.43 -4.61
N LEU A 59 7.58 -3.72 -3.52
CA LEU A 59 8.19 -4.04 -2.23
C LEU A 59 9.03 -5.33 -2.29
N GLU A 60 8.60 -6.34 -3.05
CA GLU A 60 9.39 -7.57 -3.26
C GLU A 60 10.73 -7.31 -3.98
N ASN A 61 10.80 -6.24 -4.77
CA ASN A 61 12.03 -5.78 -5.43
C ASN A 61 12.77 -4.71 -4.62
N GLY A 62 12.33 -4.45 -3.39
CA GLY A 62 12.91 -3.48 -2.46
C GLY A 62 12.59 -2.02 -2.75
N ILE A 63 11.60 -1.75 -3.61
CA ILE A 63 11.17 -0.40 -3.94
C ILE A 63 10.00 0.00 -3.02
N PRO A 64 10.18 0.99 -2.13
CA PRO A 64 9.08 1.52 -1.34
C PRO A 64 8.11 2.29 -2.24
N SER A 65 6.80 2.14 -1.98
CA SER A 65 5.76 2.82 -2.77
C SER A 65 4.66 3.42 -1.90
N MET A 66 4.07 4.52 -2.39
CA MET A 66 2.97 5.23 -1.76
C MET A 66 1.78 5.30 -2.71
N LEU A 67 0.62 4.84 -2.23
CA LEU A 67 -0.64 4.91 -2.98
C LEU A 67 -1.37 6.21 -2.64
N ARG A 68 -1.81 6.96 -3.65
CA ARG A 68 -2.68 8.13 -3.46
C ARG A 68 -3.94 7.97 -4.30
N ARG A 69 -5.05 8.51 -3.80
CA ARG A 69 -6.28 8.61 -4.62
C ARG A 69 -6.03 9.56 -5.78
N THR A 70 -6.35 9.13 -6.99
CA THR A 70 -6.25 9.98 -8.19
C THR A 70 -7.25 11.14 -8.06
N LEU A 71 -6.74 12.37 -8.02
CA LEU A 71 -7.55 13.59 -7.94
C LEU A 71 -8.25 13.82 -9.30
N GLY A 72 -9.58 13.89 -9.31
CA GLY A 72 -10.38 14.22 -10.51
C GLY A 72 -11.17 13.06 -11.14
N MET A 73 -11.01 11.82 -10.66
CA MET A 73 -11.92 10.70 -11.00
C MET A 73 -13.13 10.70 -10.05
N ASP A 74 -13.97 11.72 -10.17
CA ASP A 74 -15.22 11.91 -9.42
C ASP A 74 -16.39 11.27 -10.19
N VAL A 75 -16.39 9.93 -10.27
CA VAL A 75 -17.52 9.16 -10.84
C VAL A 75 -18.23 8.42 -9.70
N PRO A 76 -19.49 8.77 -9.38
CA PRO A 76 -20.22 8.21 -8.24
C PRO A 76 -20.50 6.70 -8.29
N ASP A 77 -20.27 6.01 -9.41
CA ASP A 77 -20.85 4.68 -9.66
C ASP A 77 -19.85 3.50 -9.76
N PHE A 78 -18.53 3.73 -9.86
CA PHE A 78 -17.54 2.62 -9.87
C PHE A 78 -17.09 2.24 -8.45
N LEU A 79 -18.05 1.71 -7.69
CA LEU A 79 -17.97 0.81 -6.54
C LEU A 79 -16.64 0.76 -5.74
N ALA A 80 -16.70 1.38 -4.56
CA ALA A 80 -15.96 1.11 -3.32
C ALA A 80 -14.45 1.41 -3.23
N ALA A 81 -13.65 1.46 -4.31
CA ALA A 81 -12.21 1.68 -4.13
C ALA A 81 -11.49 2.31 -5.34
N GLY A 82 -12.00 3.43 -5.84
CA GLY A 82 -11.58 4.08 -7.10
C GLY A 82 -10.07 4.27 -7.32
N ALA A 83 -9.72 4.69 -8.54
CA ALA A 83 -8.35 4.73 -9.04
C ALA A 83 -7.30 5.27 -8.05
N ARG A 84 -6.12 4.63 -8.07
CA ARG A 84 -4.98 4.94 -7.21
C ARG A 84 -3.76 5.24 -8.06
N ASP A 85 -3.15 6.39 -7.82
CA ASP A 85 -1.83 6.71 -8.33
C ASP A 85 -0.77 6.03 -7.47
N ILE A 86 0.27 5.50 -8.13
CA ILE A 86 1.40 4.82 -7.49
C ILE A 86 2.61 5.75 -7.58
N PHE A 87 3.17 6.08 -6.41
CA PHE A 87 4.37 6.89 -6.27
C PHE A 87 5.50 6.07 -5.69
N VAL A 88 6.71 6.32 -6.14
CA VAL A 88 7.95 5.74 -5.57
C VAL A 88 8.99 6.85 -5.43
N PRO A 89 10.00 6.70 -4.57
CA PRO A 89 11.14 7.62 -4.56
C PRO A 89 11.85 7.63 -5.91
N ALA A 90 12.37 8.80 -6.30
CA ALA A 90 12.99 9.03 -7.59
C ALA A 90 14.09 7.99 -7.94
N SER A 91 14.86 7.55 -6.95
CA SER A 91 15.92 6.56 -7.15
C SER A 91 15.41 5.19 -7.59
N GLY A 92 14.19 4.79 -7.22
CA GLY A 92 13.55 3.53 -7.63
C GLY A 92 12.62 3.66 -8.84
N ALA A 93 12.48 4.85 -9.41
CA ALA A 93 11.43 5.13 -10.39
C ALA A 93 11.62 4.41 -11.74
N GLU A 94 12.85 4.27 -12.20
CA GLU A 94 13.16 3.58 -13.46
C GLU A 94 12.80 2.09 -13.38
N LEU A 95 13.33 1.40 -12.38
CA LEU A 95 13.03 -0.01 -12.13
C LEU A 95 11.54 -0.24 -11.86
N ALA A 96 10.89 0.65 -11.09
CA ALA A 96 9.46 0.55 -10.83
C ALA A 96 8.62 0.63 -12.12
N ARG A 97 8.96 1.52 -13.05
CA ARG A 97 8.27 1.63 -14.34
C ARG A 97 8.47 0.39 -15.19
N GLU A 98 9.70 -0.14 -15.23
CA GLU A 98 10.00 -1.39 -15.94
C GLU A 98 9.15 -2.55 -15.41
N LEU A 99 9.18 -2.79 -14.09
CA LEU A 99 8.42 -3.86 -13.44
C LEU A 99 6.90 -3.74 -13.67
N LEU A 100 6.37 -2.52 -13.65
CA LEU A 100 4.95 -2.26 -13.88
C LEU A 100 4.57 -2.42 -15.36
N ALA A 101 5.43 -2.02 -16.29
CA ALA A 101 5.23 -2.19 -17.73
C ALA A 101 5.26 -3.66 -18.14
N GLU A 102 6.22 -4.44 -17.63
CA GLU A 102 6.34 -5.89 -17.88
C GLU A 102 5.12 -6.68 -17.42
N ARG A 103 4.44 -6.20 -16.37
CA ARG A 103 3.28 -6.86 -15.75
C ARG A 103 1.92 -6.31 -16.19
N GLY A 104 1.90 -5.32 -17.09
CA GLY A 104 0.67 -4.86 -17.75
C GLY A 104 -0.01 -3.62 -17.15
N ALA A 105 0.71 -2.75 -16.44
CA ALA A 105 0.27 -1.38 -16.19
C ALA A 105 0.80 -0.47 -17.32
N GLY A 106 0.27 -0.66 -18.53
CA GLY A 106 0.64 0.13 -19.70
C GLY A 106 0.18 1.59 -19.56
N ASP A 107 1.04 2.50 -20.03
CA ASP A 107 0.80 3.92 -20.28
C ASP A 107 -0.67 4.27 -20.54
N GLY A 108 -1.20 5.14 -19.67
CA GLY A 108 -2.45 5.87 -19.86
C GLY A 108 -2.36 7.24 -19.22
#